data_AF-A0A7R9HPL5-F1
#
_entry.id   AF-A0A7R9HPL5-F1
#
_cell.length_a   1.000
_cell.length_b   1.000
_cell.length_c   1.000
_cell.angle_alpha   90.00
_cell.angle_beta   90.00
_cell.angle_gamma   90.00
#
_symmetry.space_group_name_H-M   'P 1'
#
loop_
_entity.id
_entity.type
_entity.pdbx_description
1 polymer ?
#
loop_
_entity_poly.entity_id
_entity_poly.type
_entity_poly.pdbx_seq_one_letter_code
_entity_poly.pdbx_strand_id
1 'polypeptide(L)'
;MAPEREYFDSDNFCAHDFCQVQYMSGTLTVEEVYKDRDQFAALVREVASPDVGRMGIEILSFTIKDVYDEVQYLASLGKSQTAAVKRDADIGVAQANRDAGIREAECEKSAMDIKYNTDTKIEDNSRMYKLQKALFDKEINTAKAEAQLAYELQAAKIRQKIRNEEIQIDVVERRKQIEIEEQEVQRKERELNATVRLPAEAESYHVQMIAEGKRTQTVEVAKADAEKIKKIGAAEAYAIEGVGKAEAERMRMKAAVYKQYGEAAILSLVLDALPKIAAEVAAPLAKTEEIVLLGGDDRTTAEVSRLVGQIPPAMHALTGVDVSKLIHLFKHDMLNCIHQEQFRLASRES
;
A
#
# COMPACT_ATOMS: atom_id res chain seq x y z
N MET A 1 82.91 118.14 42.96
CA MET A 1 84.29 118.65 42.90
C MET A 1 85.21 117.48 42.60
N ALA A 2 85.41 117.19 41.32
CA ALA A 2 86.50 116.32 40.87
C ALA A 2 87.71 117.23 40.60
N PRO A 3 88.93 116.86 41.02
CA PRO A 3 90.11 117.60 40.62
C PRO A 3 90.41 117.33 39.15
N GLU A 4 90.56 118.40 38.37
CA GLU A 4 91.09 118.39 37.01
C GLU A 4 92.48 117.73 37.01
N ARG A 5 92.67 116.71 36.18
CA ARG A 5 94.01 116.19 35.86
C ARG A 5 94.55 117.03 34.72
N GLU A 6 95.46 117.94 35.04
CA GLU A 6 96.27 118.63 34.04
C GLU A 6 97.08 117.60 33.24
N TYR A 7 96.82 117.55 31.93
CA TYR A 7 97.69 116.90 30.96
C TYR A 7 98.85 117.86 30.67
N PHE A 8 100.02 117.59 31.22
CA PHE A 8 101.25 118.27 30.85
C PHE A 8 101.82 117.62 29.58
N ASP A 9 101.55 118.20 28.41
CA ASP A 9 102.30 117.92 27.18
C ASP A 9 103.69 118.56 27.32
N SER A 10 104.68 117.75 27.71
CA SER A 10 106.09 118.12 27.77
C SER A 10 106.82 117.62 26.52
N ASP A 11 106.34 118.05 25.36
CA ASP A 11 106.62 117.50 24.02
C ASP A 11 108.05 117.69 23.47
N ASN A 12 109.06 117.96 24.29
CA ASN A 12 110.45 117.94 23.79
C ASN A 12 111.53 117.60 24.84
N PHE A 13 111.21 117.46 26.13
CA PHE A 13 112.25 117.27 27.17
C PHE A 13 112.53 115.79 27.49
N CYS A 14 111.62 114.86 27.15
CA CYS A 14 111.75 113.41 27.40
C CYS A 14 112.12 112.58 26.16
N ALA A 15 112.46 113.21 25.02
CA ALA A 15 112.66 112.50 23.76
C ALA A 15 113.91 111.59 23.71
N HIS A 16 114.91 111.82 24.57
CA HIS A 16 116.10 110.96 24.64
C HIS A 16 115.81 109.63 25.37
N ASP A 17 114.99 109.67 26.42
CA ASP A 17 114.57 108.48 27.18
C ASP A 17 113.62 107.58 26.38
N PHE A 18 112.97 108.13 25.34
CA PHE A 18 112.15 107.38 24.40
C PHE A 18 112.96 106.32 23.61
N CYS A 19 114.28 106.50 23.47
CA CYS A 19 115.17 105.55 22.79
C CYS A 19 115.30 104.22 23.56
N GLN A 20 115.25 104.23 24.91
CA GLN A 20 115.32 103.00 25.70
C GLN A 20 114.06 102.15 25.60
N VAL A 21 112.89 102.78 25.53
CA VAL A 21 111.62 102.09 25.30
C VAL A 21 111.64 101.43 23.91
N GLN A 22 112.17 102.12 22.89
CA GLN A 22 112.31 101.54 21.55
C GLN A 22 113.28 100.37 21.50
N TYR A 23 114.39 100.41 22.25
CA TYR A 23 115.34 99.31 22.33
C TYR A 23 114.71 98.05 22.95
N MET A 24 113.89 98.21 24.01
CA MET A 24 113.21 97.08 24.67
C MET A 24 112.06 96.51 23.84
N SER A 25 111.37 97.33 23.05
CA SER A 25 110.37 96.83 22.09
C SER A 25 110.98 95.92 21.00
N GLY A 26 112.31 95.96 20.80
CA GLY A 26 113.01 95.11 19.84
C GLY A 26 113.45 93.74 20.37
N THR A 27 113.46 93.52 21.68
CA THR A 27 113.95 92.26 22.30
C THR A 27 112.83 91.29 22.69
N LEU A 28 111.60 91.77 22.85
CA LEU A 28 110.42 90.97 23.17
C LEU A 28 109.53 90.73 21.94
N THR A 29 108.85 89.59 21.90
CA THR A 29 107.90 89.28 20.83
C THR A 29 106.56 90.01 21.04
N VAL A 30 105.84 90.29 19.95
CA VAL A 30 104.57 91.04 19.99
C VAL A 30 103.50 90.28 20.81
N GLU A 31 103.58 88.95 20.85
CA GLU A 31 102.69 88.07 21.60
C GLU A 31 102.90 88.15 23.10
N GLU A 32 104.14 88.26 23.56
CA GLU A 32 104.48 88.38 24.99
C GLU A 32 104.03 89.73 25.54
N VAL A 33 104.26 90.81 24.78
CA VAL A 33 103.78 92.16 25.12
C VAL A 33 102.25 92.21 25.23
N TYR A 34 101.54 91.43 24.40
CA TYR A 34 100.08 91.39 24.42
C TYR A 34 99.51 90.52 25.56
N LYS A 35 100.12 89.37 25.85
CA LYS A 35 99.67 88.45 26.91
C LYS A 35 99.91 89.02 28.30
N ASP A 36 101.09 89.60 28.55
CA ASP A 36 101.53 90.00 29.89
C ASP A 36 101.95 91.48 29.93
N ARG A 37 100.94 92.37 29.85
CA ARG A 37 101.12 93.83 29.85
C ARG A 37 101.79 94.38 31.10
N ASP A 38 101.48 93.79 32.26
CA ASP A 38 102.00 94.25 33.54
C ASP A 38 103.49 93.94 33.70
N GLN A 39 103.94 92.79 33.15
CA GLN A 39 105.35 92.40 33.18
C GLN A 39 106.19 93.32 32.28
N PHE A 40 105.69 93.65 31.09
CA PHE A 40 106.33 94.62 30.21
C PHE A 40 106.43 96.01 30.87
N ALA A 41 105.34 96.48 31.50
CA ALA A 41 105.30 97.76 32.19
C ALA A 41 106.27 97.84 33.39
N ALA A 42 106.44 96.73 34.13
CA ALA A 42 107.41 96.65 35.23
C ALA A 42 108.86 96.75 34.72
N LEU A 43 109.18 96.04 33.65
CA LEU A 43 110.51 96.01 33.07
C LEU A 43 110.93 97.38 32.50
N VAL A 44 110.02 98.07 31.81
CA VAL A 44 110.27 99.43 31.29
C VAL A 44 110.52 100.42 32.43
N ARG A 45 109.79 100.30 33.55
CA ARG A 45 110.01 101.15 34.73
C ARG A 45 111.40 100.94 35.32
N GLU A 46 111.83 99.69 35.49
CA GLU A 46 113.12 99.36 36.09
C GLU A 46 114.29 99.98 35.30
N VAL A 47 114.21 99.94 33.98
CA VAL A 47 115.25 100.49 33.09
C VAL A 47 115.23 102.02 33.03
N ALA A 48 114.04 102.64 33.04
CA ALA A 48 113.90 104.10 32.93
C ALA A 48 114.07 104.87 34.26
N SER A 49 113.81 104.22 35.41
CA SER A 49 113.98 104.79 36.76
C SER A 49 115.33 105.50 37.02
N PRO A 50 116.50 104.94 36.66
CA PRO A 50 117.78 105.61 36.91
C PRO A 50 118.05 106.85 36.02
N ASP A 51 117.36 106.98 34.88
CA ASP A 51 117.58 108.09 33.94
C ASP A 51 116.73 109.31 34.30
N VAL A 52 115.44 109.10 34.54
CA VAL A 52 114.54 110.15 35.06
C VAL A 52 114.95 110.62 36.46
N GLY A 53 115.49 109.71 37.29
CA GLY A 53 115.99 110.03 38.62
C GLY A 53 117.18 110.99 38.59
N ARG A 54 118.07 110.90 37.59
CA ARG A 54 119.20 111.84 37.40
C ARG A 54 118.73 113.25 37.03
N MET A 55 117.52 113.37 36.47
CA MET A 55 116.87 114.65 36.17
C MET A 55 115.99 115.16 37.31
N GLY A 56 115.87 114.41 38.42
CA GLY A 56 115.04 114.78 39.57
C GLY A 56 113.54 114.49 39.39
N ILE A 57 113.18 113.60 38.46
CA ILE A 57 111.79 113.19 38.17
C ILE A 57 111.59 111.75 38.66
N GLU A 58 110.48 111.48 39.36
CA GLU A 58 110.10 110.14 39.80
C GLU A 58 108.88 109.63 39.03
N ILE A 59 108.95 108.40 38.51
CA ILE A 59 107.83 107.75 37.82
C ILE A 59 106.85 107.17 38.84
N LEU A 60 105.71 107.83 39.06
CA LEU A 60 104.67 107.32 39.97
C LEU A 60 103.93 106.10 39.41
N SER A 61 103.59 106.12 38.12
CA SER A 61 102.93 105.00 37.45
C SER A 61 103.23 104.99 35.96
N PHE A 62 103.40 103.79 35.41
CA PHE A 62 103.52 103.57 33.98
C PHE A 62 102.43 102.58 33.59
N THR A 63 101.51 103.02 32.73
CA THR A 63 100.42 102.20 32.20
C THR A 63 100.45 102.27 30.69
N ILE A 64 100.35 101.12 30.05
CA ILE A 64 100.21 101.02 28.60
C ILE A 64 98.78 101.43 28.27
N LYS A 65 98.60 102.46 27.43
CA LYS A 65 97.27 102.85 26.94
C LYS A 65 96.78 101.85 25.91
N ASP A 66 97.36 101.88 24.71
CA ASP A 66 96.92 101.06 23.59
C ASP A 66 98.12 100.53 22.80
N VAL A 67 98.02 99.29 22.31
CA VAL A 67 98.98 98.66 21.41
C VAL A 67 98.29 98.51 20.06
N TYR A 68 98.79 99.24 19.06
CA TYR A 68 98.28 99.19 17.69
C TYR A 68 99.26 98.42 16.80
N ASP A 69 98.70 97.59 15.94
CA ASP A 69 99.41 96.83 14.92
C ASP A 69 98.88 97.23 13.54
N GLU A 70 99.77 97.66 12.65
CA GLU A 70 99.42 98.06 11.28
C GLU A 70 99.11 96.86 10.37
N VAL A 71 99.73 95.70 10.65
CA VAL A 71 99.65 94.50 9.80
C VAL A 71 98.57 93.51 10.26
N GLN A 72 97.78 93.88 11.29
CA GLN A 72 96.59 93.15 11.76
C GLN A 72 96.87 91.67 12.14
N TYR A 73 98.09 91.36 12.56
CA TYR A 73 98.55 90.04 13.00
C TYR A 73 97.78 89.55 14.24
N LEU A 74 97.60 90.42 15.24
CA LEU A 74 96.91 90.10 16.49
C LEU A 74 95.44 89.69 16.28
N ALA A 75 94.74 90.34 15.35
CA ALA A 75 93.35 89.99 15.06
C ALA A 75 93.24 88.60 14.39
N SER A 76 94.25 88.19 13.63
CA SER A 76 94.28 86.89 12.96
C SER A 76 94.50 85.74 13.93
N LEU A 77 95.32 85.95 14.97
CA LEU A 77 95.52 84.98 16.05
C LEU A 77 94.21 84.72 16.82
N GLY A 78 93.46 85.78 17.12
CA GLY A 78 92.15 85.69 17.78
C GLY A 78 91.10 84.94 16.95
N LYS A 79 91.13 85.07 15.61
CA LYS A 79 90.24 84.32 14.71
C LYS A 79 90.48 82.81 14.79
N SER A 80 91.74 82.36 14.84
CA SER A 80 92.06 80.93 14.95
C SER A 80 91.57 80.32 16.26
N GLN A 81 91.82 81.00 17.38
CA GLN A 81 91.37 80.53 18.70
C GLN A 81 89.84 80.52 18.81
N THR A 82 89.17 81.55 18.28
CA THR A 82 87.71 81.61 18.24
C THR A 82 87.11 80.49 17.37
N ALA A 83 87.76 80.16 16.25
CA ALA A 83 87.33 79.06 15.39
C ALA A 83 87.52 77.68 16.06
N ALA A 84 88.60 77.50 16.83
CA ALA A 84 88.83 76.28 17.62
C ALA A 84 87.75 76.10 18.70
N VAL A 85 87.49 77.14 19.50
CA VAL A 85 86.44 77.09 20.55
C VAL A 85 85.06 76.85 19.95
N LYS A 86 84.71 77.48 18.82
CA LYS A 86 83.44 77.22 18.12
C LYS A 86 83.34 75.78 17.64
N ARG A 87 84.41 75.24 17.03
CA ARG A 87 84.44 73.85 16.58
C ARG A 87 84.23 72.88 17.75
N ASP A 88 84.91 73.10 18.87
CA ASP A 88 84.79 72.21 20.03
C ASP A 88 83.39 72.31 20.67
N ALA A 89 82.81 73.52 20.71
CA ALA A 89 81.42 73.70 21.12
C ALA A 89 80.43 72.97 20.18
N ASP A 90 80.61 73.08 18.87
CA ASP A 90 79.78 72.41 17.88
C ASP A 90 79.90 70.87 17.99
N ILE A 91 81.11 70.35 18.22
CA ILE A 91 81.35 68.93 18.48
C ILE A 91 80.63 68.50 19.76
N GLY A 92 80.74 69.30 20.83
CA GLY A 92 80.05 69.02 22.10
C GLY A 92 78.53 68.98 21.94
N VAL A 93 77.95 69.94 21.22
CA VAL A 93 76.51 69.97 20.91
C VAL A 93 76.10 68.76 20.07
N ALA A 94 76.89 68.40 19.05
CA ALA A 94 76.60 67.25 18.19
C ALA A 94 76.68 65.91 18.95
N GLN A 95 77.66 65.76 19.86
CA GLN A 95 77.77 64.58 20.73
C GLN A 95 76.61 64.50 21.71
N ALA A 96 76.27 65.61 22.38
CA ALA A 96 75.13 65.65 23.30
C ALA A 96 73.81 65.31 22.60
N ASN A 97 73.57 65.85 21.40
CA ASN A 97 72.38 65.55 20.60
C ASN A 97 72.36 64.08 20.15
N ARG A 98 73.51 63.51 19.77
CA ARG A 98 73.62 62.08 19.41
C ARG A 98 73.27 61.20 20.61
N ASP A 99 73.86 61.47 21.77
CA ASP A 99 73.66 60.66 22.97
C ASP A 99 72.22 60.79 23.50
N ALA A 100 71.63 61.99 23.39
CA ALA A 100 70.21 62.21 23.67
C ALA A 100 69.32 61.38 22.72
N GLY A 101 69.59 61.41 21.41
CA GLY A 101 68.84 60.64 20.42
C GLY A 101 68.96 59.13 20.59
N ILE A 102 70.15 58.61 20.94
CA ILE A 102 70.34 57.18 21.23
C ILE A 102 69.51 56.79 22.46
N ARG A 103 69.61 57.56 23.54
CA ARG A 103 68.87 57.27 24.78
C ARG A 103 67.36 57.37 24.59
N GLU A 104 66.91 58.35 23.81
CA GLU A 104 65.50 58.49 23.44
C GLU A 104 65.02 57.28 22.65
N ALA A 105 65.76 56.85 21.62
CA ALA A 105 65.42 55.68 20.81
C ALA A 105 65.42 54.37 21.63
N GLU A 106 66.37 54.21 22.57
CA GLU A 106 66.40 53.06 23.48
C GLU A 106 65.19 53.05 24.43
N CYS A 107 64.86 54.21 25.02
CA CYS A 107 63.68 54.37 25.86
C CYS A 107 62.41 54.07 25.06
N GLU A 108 62.30 54.59 23.84
CA GLU A 108 61.14 54.37 22.97
C GLU A 108 60.97 52.90 22.59
N LYS A 109 62.06 52.23 22.20
CA LYS A 109 62.06 50.79 21.92
C LYS A 109 61.60 49.99 23.14
N SER A 110 62.16 50.28 24.32
CA SER A 110 61.78 49.58 25.55
C SER A 110 60.30 49.81 25.91
N ALA A 111 59.78 51.02 25.69
CA ALA A 111 58.38 51.35 25.91
C ALA A 111 57.46 50.60 24.92
N MET A 112 57.85 50.53 23.64
CA MET A 112 57.11 49.74 22.65
C MET A 112 57.12 48.24 22.97
N ASP A 113 58.27 47.68 23.38
CA ASP A 113 58.38 46.28 23.77
C ASP A 113 57.45 45.94 24.95
N ILE A 114 57.36 46.83 25.95
CA ILE A 114 56.43 46.67 27.08
C ILE A 114 54.97 46.77 26.60
N LYS A 115 54.64 47.71 25.71
CA LYS A 115 53.30 47.85 25.13
C LYS A 115 52.89 46.59 24.39
N TYR A 116 53.71 46.11 23.45
CA TYR A 116 53.41 44.89 22.68
C TYR A 116 53.27 43.65 23.56
N ASN A 117 54.12 43.50 24.58
CA ASN A 117 53.99 42.41 25.54
C ASN A 117 52.69 42.51 26.37
N THR A 118 52.28 43.72 26.74
CA THR A 118 51.04 43.96 27.47
C THR A 118 49.82 43.68 26.59
N ASP A 119 49.82 44.18 25.36
CA ASP A 119 48.75 43.97 24.38
C ASP A 119 48.60 42.49 24.03
N THR A 120 49.70 41.78 23.84
CA THR A 120 49.68 40.32 23.63
C THR A 120 49.01 39.60 24.80
N LYS A 121 49.34 39.97 26.05
CA LYS A 121 48.70 39.39 27.24
C LYS A 121 47.22 39.74 27.34
N ILE A 122 46.82 40.96 26.96
CA ILE A 122 45.42 41.37 26.95
C ILE A 122 44.64 40.53 25.94
N GLU A 123 45.16 40.36 24.73
CA GLU A 123 44.51 39.55 23.69
C GLU A 123 44.48 38.06 24.06
N ASP A 124 45.53 37.52 24.66
CA ASP A 124 45.54 36.15 25.16
C ASP A 124 44.47 35.93 26.23
N ASN A 125 44.36 36.84 27.21
CA ASN A 125 43.32 36.79 28.23
C ASN A 125 41.91 36.94 27.63
N SER A 126 41.73 37.85 26.66
CA SER A 126 40.48 38.06 25.93
C SER A 126 40.07 36.82 25.15
N ARG A 127 41.01 36.19 24.44
CA ARG A 127 40.80 34.93 23.72
C ARG A 127 40.41 33.81 24.68
N MET A 128 41.14 33.67 25.79
CA MET A 128 40.89 32.61 26.76
C MET A 128 39.53 32.78 27.45
N TYR A 129 39.16 34.02 27.80
CA TYR A 129 37.83 34.35 28.31
C TYR A 129 36.73 34.02 27.30
N LYS A 130 36.88 34.43 26.03
CA LYS A 130 35.91 34.12 24.96
C LYS A 130 35.76 32.62 24.74
N LEU A 131 36.87 31.87 24.79
CA LEU A 131 36.86 30.43 24.64
C LEU A 131 36.14 29.74 25.81
N GLN A 132 36.43 30.13 27.04
CA GLN A 132 35.71 29.62 28.22
C GLN A 132 34.21 29.96 28.16
N LYS A 133 33.86 31.19 27.78
CA LYS A 133 32.46 31.59 27.60
C LYS A 133 31.76 30.71 26.56
N ALA A 134 32.38 30.48 25.40
CA ALA A 134 31.81 29.63 24.36
C ALA A 134 31.65 28.16 24.81
N LEU A 135 32.57 27.64 25.64
CA LEU A 135 32.45 26.32 26.25
C LEU A 135 31.25 26.25 27.20
N PHE A 136 31.10 27.22 28.10
CA PHE A 136 29.94 27.27 29.00
C PHE A 136 28.63 27.46 28.23
N ASP A 137 28.60 28.30 27.21
CA ASP A 137 27.42 28.48 26.36
C ASP A 137 27.06 27.16 25.66
N LYS A 138 28.06 26.42 25.16
CA LYS A 138 27.85 25.08 24.60
C LYS A 138 27.23 24.13 25.64
N GLU A 139 27.81 24.06 26.85
CA GLU A 139 27.31 23.19 27.93
C GLU A 139 25.89 23.55 28.36
N ILE A 140 25.60 24.84 28.52
CA ILE A 140 24.26 25.35 28.85
C ILE A 140 23.28 24.99 27.74
N ASN A 141 23.66 25.17 26.47
CA ASN A 141 22.80 24.86 25.33
C ASN A 141 22.57 23.35 25.18
N THR A 142 23.58 22.51 25.40
CA THR A 142 23.40 21.05 25.41
C THR A 142 22.48 20.61 26.53
N ALA A 143 22.69 21.13 27.76
CA ALA A 143 21.84 20.80 28.90
C ALA A 143 20.39 21.28 28.69
N LYS A 144 20.18 22.46 28.09
CA LYS A 144 18.86 22.96 27.71
C LYS A 144 18.19 22.09 26.65
N ALA A 145 18.93 21.68 25.62
CA ALA A 145 18.42 20.82 24.56
C ALA A 145 18.03 19.43 25.12
N GLU A 146 18.87 18.85 25.98
CA GLU A 146 18.56 17.60 26.68
C GLU A 146 17.34 17.72 27.58
N ALA A 147 17.22 18.80 28.35
CA ALA A 147 16.05 19.05 29.19
C ALA A 147 14.77 19.19 28.35
N GLN A 148 14.84 19.89 27.21
CA GLN A 148 13.71 20.05 26.29
C GLN A 148 13.29 18.70 25.67
N LEU A 149 14.26 17.91 25.18
CA LEU A 149 13.99 16.58 24.63
C LEU A 149 13.44 15.63 25.70
N ALA A 150 13.95 15.69 26.93
CA ALA A 150 13.42 14.91 28.04
C ALA A 150 11.97 15.29 28.36
N TYR A 151 11.65 16.59 28.36
CA TYR A 151 10.29 17.07 28.56
C TYR A 151 9.34 16.59 27.44
N GLU A 152 9.74 16.72 26.18
CA GLU A 152 8.97 16.26 25.03
C GLU A 152 8.77 14.74 25.04
N LEU A 153 9.81 13.98 25.40
CA LEU A 153 9.73 12.52 25.55
C LEU A 153 8.74 12.13 26.65
N GLN A 154 8.76 12.82 27.80
CA GLN A 154 7.81 12.55 28.88
C GLN A 154 6.37 12.91 28.47
N ALA A 155 6.18 14.05 27.79
CA ALA A 155 4.88 14.43 27.25
C ALA A 155 4.35 13.38 26.26
N ALA A 156 5.21 12.87 25.37
CA ALA A 156 4.85 11.80 24.43
C ALA A 156 4.48 10.49 25.15
N LYS A 157 5.24 10.09 26.17
CA LYS A 157 4.91 8.89 26.99
C LYS A 157 3.57 9.04 27.70
N ILE A 158 3.29 10.21 28.28
CA ILE A 158 2.02 10.48 28.94
C ILE A 158 0.88 10.44 27.92
N ARG A 159 1.04 11.07 26.74
CA ARG A 159 0.05 10.99 25.66
C ARG A 159 -0.20 9.55 25.20
N GLN A 160 0.85 8.73 25.09
CA GLN A 160 0.70 7.31 24.75
C GLN A 160 -0.12 6.57 25.81
N LYS A 161 0.13 6.81 27.10
CA LYS A 161 -0.65 6.23 28.20
C LYS A 161 -2.12 6.67 28.16
N ILE A 162 -2.37 7.97 27.96
CA ILE A 162 -3.74 8.50 27.83
C ILE A 162 -4.47 7.82 26.67
N ARG A 163 -3.83 7.73 25.50
CA ARG A 163 -4.42 7.08 24.33
C ARG A 163 -4.71 5.59 24.54
N ASN A 164 -3.81 4.87 25.22
CA ASN A 164 -4.05 3.47 25.55
C ASN A 164 -5.29 3.31 26.43
N GLU A 165 -5.49 4.25 27.37
CA GLU A 165 -6.60 4.21 28.30
C GLU A 165 -7.91 4.64 27.63
N GLU A 166 -7.86 5.62 26.72
CA GLU A 166 -8.96 5.97 25.81
C GLU A 166 -9.41 4.76 24.98
N ILE A 167 -8.48 4.04 24.35
CA ILE A 167 -8.80 2.84 23.58
C ILE A 167 -9.43 1.76 24.46
N GLN A 168 -8.98 1.60 25.72
CA GLN A 168 -9.61 0.66 26.64
C GLN A 168 -11.06 1.04 26.97
N ILE A 169 -11.32 2.34 27.18
CA ILE A 169 -12.68 2.86 27.38
C ILE A 169 -13.54 2.55 26.15
N ASP A 170 -13.06 2.85 24.95
CA ASP A 170 -13.77 2.58 23.68
C ASP A 170 -14.06 1.08 23.50
N VAL A 171 -13.10 0.20 23.80
CA VAL A 171 -13.30 -1.25 23.71
C VAL A 171 -14.36 -1.73 24.69
N VAL A 172 -14.38 -1.19 25.91
CA VAL A 172 -15.41 -1.52 26.91
C VAL A 172 -16.78 -1.02 26.45
N GLU A 173 -16.88 0.20 25.93
CA GLU A 173 -18.13 0.75 25.39
C GLU A 173 -18.65 -0.09 24.22
N ARG A 174 -17.80 -0.41 23.25
CA ARG A 174 -18.18 -1.25 22.09
C ARG A 174 -18.57 -2.66 22.51
N ARG A 175 -17.90 -3.26 23.49
CA ARG A 175 -18.31 -4.55 24.07
C ARG A 175 -19.68 -4.47 24.71
N LYS A 176 -19.97 -3.41 25.46
CA LYS A 176 -21.28 -3.20 26.06
C LYS A 176 -22.36 -2.98 25.02
N GLN A 177 -22.05 -2.27 23.94
CA GLN A 177 -22.98 -2.09 22.81
C GLN A 177 -23.32 -3.43 22.14
N ILE A 178 -22.30 -4.27 21.85
CA ILE A 178 -22.52 -5.62 21.30
C ILE A 178 -23.35 -6.47 22.25
N GLU A 179 -23.08 -6.42 23.57
CA GLU A 179 -23.85 -7.16 24.57
C GLU A 179 -25.33 -6.74 24.58
N ILE A 180 -25.63 -5.45 24.45
CA ILE A 180 -27.00 -4.94 24.33
C ILE A 180 -27.65 -5.43 23.02
N GLU A 181 -26.95 -5.32 21.90
CA GLU A 181 -27.45 -5.76 20.59
C GLU A 181 -27.70 -7.27 20.56
N GLU A 182 -26.82 -8.09 21.14
CA GLU A 182 -27.03 -9.53 21.29
C GLU A 182 -28.28 -9.84 22.11
N GLN A 183 -28.50 -9.11 23.21
CA GLN A 183 -29.72 -9.26 24.00
C GLN A 183 -30.98 -8.83 23.25
N GLU A 184 -30.91 -7.77 22.43
CA GLU A 184 -32.02 -7.36 21.57
C GLU A 184 -32.33 -8.41 20.49
N VAL A 185 -31.31 -8.97 19.85
CA VAL A 185 -31.46 -10.06 18.88
C VAL A 185 -32.10 -11.28 19.54
N GLN A 186 -31.65 -11.67 20.74
CA GLN A 186 -32.24 -12.78 21.48
C GLN A 186 -33.72 -12.53 21.84
N ARG A 187 -34.08 -11.32 22.28
CA ARG A 187 -35.50 -10.97 22.49
C ARG A 187 -36.29 -11.09 21.21
N LYS A 188 -35.78 -10.52 20.11
CA LYS A 188 -36.45 -10.50 18.81
C LYS A 188 -36.61 -11.89 18.22
N GLU A 189 -35.61 -12.76 18.39
CA GLU A 189 -35.67 -14.16 17.99
C GLU A 189 -36.77 -14.90 18.78
N ARG A 190 -36.86 -14.68 20.10
CA ARG A 190 -37.93 -15.25 20.93
C ARG A 190 -39.31 -14.73 20.50
N GLU A 191 -39.44 -13.44 20.20
CA GLU A 191 -40.68 -12.84 19.69
C GLU A 191 -41.08 -13.42 18.33
N LEU A 192 -40.13 -13.56 17.39
CA LEU A 192 -40.36 -14.15 16.06
C LEU A 192 -40.67 -15.64 16.15
N ASN A 193 -40.00 -16.38 17.02
CA ASN A 193 -40.28 -17.79 17.26
C ASN A 193 -41.71 -17.97 17.79
N ALA A 194 -42.12 -17.14 18.75
CA ALA A 194 -43.48 -17.18 19.31
C ALA A 194 -44.56 -16.74 18.30
N THR A 195 -44.30 -15.69 17.51
CA THR A 195 -45.31 -15.05 16.65
C THR A 195 -45.42 -15.69 15.27
N VAL A 196 -44.31 -16.13 14.68
CA VAL A 196 -44.27 -16.62 13.30
C VAL A 196 -44.05 -18.12 13.24
N ARG A 197 -43.02 -18.65 13.91
CA ARG A 197 -42.68 -20.07 13.79
C ARG A 197 -43.68 -20.99 14.45
N LEU A 198 -44.08 -20.73 15.70
CA LEU A 198 -45.01 -21.59 16.41
C LEU A 198 -46.37 -21.73 15.70
N PRO A 199 -47.02 -20.62 15.25
CA PRO A 199 -48.26 -20.74 14.50
C PRO A 199 -48.08 -21.44 13.15
N ALA A 200 -47.00 -21.15 12.42
CA ALA A 200 -46.71 -21.81 11.16
C ALA A 200 -46.45 -23.32 11.32
N GLU A 201 -45.74 -23.73 12.38
CA GLU A 201 -45.53 -25.13 12.73
C GLU A 201 -46.85 -25.80 13.13
N ALA A 202 -47.71 -25.12 13.90
CA ALA A 202 -49.04 -25.62 14.25
C ALA A 202 -49.95 -25.80 13.02
N GLU A 203 -49.97 -24.84 12.09
CA GLU A 203 -50.72 -24.96 10.83
C GLU A 203 -50.17 -26.07 9.93
N SER A 204 -48.85 -26.16 9.77
CA SER A 204 -48.18 -27.24 9.05
C SER A 204 -48.57 -28.61 9.59
N TYR A 205 -48.49 -28.78 10.92
CA TYR A 205 -48.88 -30.02 11.58
C TYR A 205 -50.36 -30.34 11.36
N HIS A 206 -51.24 -29.34 11.48
CA HIS A 206 -52.67 -29.50 11.23
C HIS A 206 -52.96 -29.95 9.79
N VAL A 207 -52.31 -29.34 8.79
CA VAL A 207 -52.45 -29.72 7.38
C VAL A 207 -51.92 -31.13 7.12
N GLN A 208 -50.77 -31.51 7.71
CA GLN A 208 -50.24 -32.87 7.63
C GLN A 208 -51.23 -33.88 8.21
N MET A 209 -51.77 -33.62 9.40
CA MET A 209 -52.75 -34.51 10.05
C MET A 209 -54.02 -34.67 9.21
N ILE A 210 -54.52 -33.59 8.59
CA ILE A 210 -55.66 -33.68 7.67
C ILE A 210 -55.29 -34.49 6.42
N ALA A 211 -54.11 -34.26 5.85
CA ALA A 211 -53.66 -34.97 4.66
C ALA A 211 -53.47 -36.47 4.94
N GLU A 212 -52.91 -36.82 6.09
CA GLU A 212 -52.73 -38.19 6.55
C GLU A 212 -54.07 -38.86 6.89
N GLY A 213 -54.99 -38.13 7.53
CA GLY A 213 -56.36 -38.58 7.75
C GLY A 213 -57.09 -38.88 6.43
N LYS A 214 -57.01 -37.97 5.45
CA LYS A 214 -57.57 -38.18 4.09
C LYS A 214 -56.92 -39.36 3.38
N ARG A 215 -55.59 -39.49 3.45
CA ARG A 215 -54.86 -40.63 2.86
C ARG A 215 -55.28 -41.96 3.49
N THR A 216 -55.44 -41.99 4.80
CA THR A 216 -55.90 -43.18 5.52
C THR A 216 -57.33 -43.50 5.13
N GLN A 217 -58.22 -42.51 5.07
CA GLN A 217 -59.59 -42.69 4.61
C GLN A 217 -59.67 -43.24 3.18
N THR A 218 -58.89 -42.69 2.23
CA THR A 218 -58.90 -43.18 0.85
C THR A 218 -58.36 -44.61 0.73
N VAL A 219 -57.32 -44.95 1.49
CA VAL A 219 -56.79 -46.32 1.54
C VAL A 219 -57.80 -47.29 2.14
N GLU A 220 -58.47 -46.92 3.24
CA GLU A 220 -59.46 -47.79 3.87
C GLU A 220 -60.74 -47.94 3.02
N VAL A 221 -61.19 -46.87 2.35
CA VAL A 221 -62.29 -46.97 1.36
C VAL A 221 -61.89 -47.87 0.20
N ALA A 222 -60.68 -47.70 -0.37
CA ALA A 222 -60.20 -48.55 -1.46
C ALA A 222 -60.07 -50.03 -1.02
N LYS A 223 -59.64 -50.31 0.21
CA LYS A 223 -59.63 -51.65 0.78
C LYS A 223 -61.05 -52.20 0.94
N ALA A 224 -61.98 -51.40 1.48
CA ALA A 224 -63.36 -51.81 1.66
C ALA A 224 -64.04 -52.11 0.31
N ASP A 225 -63.79 -51.31 -0.72
CA ASP A 225 -64.27 -51.55 -2.08
C ASP A 225 -63.62 -52.80 -2.70
N ALA A 226 -62.32 -53.00 -2.50
CA ALA A 226 -61.64 -54.23 -2.94
C ALA A 226 -62.22 -55.48 -2.25
N GLU A 227 -62.50 -55.42 -0.94
CA GLU A 227 -63.17 -56.50 -0.22
C GLU A 227 -64.60 -56.73 -0.70
N LYS A 228 -65.35 -55.66 -0.97
CA LYS A 228 -66.70 -55.73 -1.54
C LYS A 228 -66.68 -56.43 -2.91
N ILE A 229 -65.80 -56.01 -3.82
CA ILE A 229 -65.63 -56.64 -5.14
C ILE A 229 -65.21 -58.10 -4.97
N LYS A 230 -64.29 -58.40 -4.06
CA LYS A 230 -63.87 -59.80 -3.78
C LYS A 230 -65.03 -60.66 -3.29
N LYS A 231 -65.88 -60.14 -2.39
CA LYS A 231 -67.07 -60.85 -1.88
C LYS A 231 -68.13 -61.04 -2.97
N ILE A 232 -68.38 -60.03 -3.79
CA ILE A 232 -69.30 -60.12 -4.94
C ILE A 232 -68.78 -61.13 -5.96
N GLY A 233 -67.51 -61.03 -6.36
CA GLY A 233 -66.89 -61.97 -7.29
C GLY A 233 -66.86 -63.40 -6.75
N ALA A 234 -66.66 -63.60 -5.44
CA ALA A 234 -66.78 -64.93 -4.83
C ALA A 234 -68.22 -65.45 -4.84
N ALA A 235 -69.22 -64.59 -4.59
CA ALA A 235 -70.63 -64.95 -4.66
C ALA A 235 -71.06 -65.27 -6.11
N GLU A 236 -70.60 -64.51 -7.09
CA GLU A 236 -70.83 -64.76 -8.52
C GLU A 236 -70.15 -66.05 -8.98
N ALA A 237 -68.90 -66.27 -8.59
CA ALA A 237 -68.19 -67.52 -8.89
C ALA A 237 -68.92 -68.73 -8.29
N TYR A 238 -69.41 -68.63 -7.05
CA TYR A 238 -70.20 -69.69 -6.42
C TYR A 238 -71.56 -69.90 -7.12
N ALA A 239 -72.22 -68.82 -7.56
CA ALA A 239 -73.47 -68.90 -8.32
C ALA A 239 -73.26 -69.56 -9.70
N ILE A 240 -72.20 -69.19 -10.42
CA ILE A 240 -71.82 -69.78 -11.71
C ILE A 240 -71.41 -71.24 -11.52
N GLU A 241 -70.66 -71.59 -10.47
CA GLU A 241 -70.32 -72.97 -10.15
C GLU A 241 -71.58 -73.80 -9.85
N GLY A 242 -72.55 -73.23 -9.13
CA GLY A 242 -73.86 -73.86 -8.88
C GLY A 242 -74.66 -74.09 -10.16
N VAL A 243 -74.75 -73.09 -11.02
CA VAL A 243 -75.41 -73.21 -12.35
C VAL A 243 -74.66 -74.23 -13.22
N GLY A 244 -73.33 -74.19 -13.25
CA GLY A 244 -72.49 -75.10 -14.01
C GLY A 244 -72.61 -76.55 -13.54
N LYS A 245 -72.70 -76.79 -12.22
CA LYS A 245 -72.99 -78.12 -11.66
C LYS A 245 -74.39 -78.60 -12.05
N ALA A 246 -75.40 -77.74 -11.92
CA ALA A 246 -76.77 -78.07 -12.31
C ALA A 246 -76.87 -78.38 -13.82
N GLU A 247 -76.15 -77.63 -14.66
CA GLU A 247 -76.10 -77.86 -16.10
C GLU A 247 -75.33 -79.12 -16.46
N ALA A 248 -74.21 -79.40 -15.78
CA ALA A 248 -73.46 -80.65 -15.93
C ALA A 248 -74.31 -81.86 -15.50
N GLU A 249 -75.09 -81.75 -14.42
CA GLU A 249 -76.03 -82.78 -14.00
C GLU A 249 -77.18 -82.96 -14.98
N ARG A 250 -77.76 -81.87 -15.50
CA ARG A 250 -78.76 -81.95 -16.59
C ARG A 250 -78.19 -82.64 -17.82
N MET A 251 -76.96 -82.31 -18.23
CA MET A 251 -76.31 -82.94 -19.37
C MET A 251 -75.99 -84.42 -19.11
N ARG A 252 -75.60 -84.79 -17.88
CA ARG A 252 -75.44 -86.19 -17.49
C ARG A 252 -76.76 -86.96 -17.52
N MET A 253 -77.85 -86.37 -17.03
CA MET A 253 -79.18 -86.98 -17.13
C MET A 253 -79.63 -87.13 -18.58
N LYS A 254 -79.44 -86.10 -19.42
CA LYS A 254 -79.66 -86.21 -20.86
C LYS A 254 -78.84 -87.34 -21.47
N ALA A 255 -77.54 -87.43 -21.17
CA ALA A 255 -76.67 -88.49 -21.66
C ALA A 255 -77.06 -89.90 -21.16
N ALA A 256 -77.55 -90.02 -19.92
CA ALA A 256 -78.04 -91.29 -19.37
C ALA A 256 -79.34 -91.74 -20.06
N VAL A 257 -80.23 -90.80 -20.36
CA VAL A 257 -81.43 -91.03 -21.15
C VAL A 257 -81.07 -91.46 -22.58
N TYR A 258 -80.09 -90.81 -23.23
CA TYR A 258 -79.61 -91.21 -24.56
C TYR A 258 -78.94 -92.59 -24.60
N LYS A 259 -78.34 -93.06 -23.50
CA LYS A 259 -77.77 -94.44 -23.43
C LYS A 259 -78.83 -95.53 -23.32
N GLN A 260 -80.02 -95.23 -22.79
CA GLN A 260 -81.10 -96.21 -22.62
C GLN A 260 -82.01 -96.32 -23.85
N TYR A 261 -81.97 -95.33 -24.73
CA TYR A 261 -82.58 -95.40 -26.05
C TYR A 261 -81.70 -96.27 -26.98
N GLY A 262 -82.04 -97.55 -27.12
CA GLY A 262 -81.45 -98.45 -28.12
C GLY A 262 -81.58 -97.93 -29.55
N GLU A 263 -80.86 -98.55 -30.49
CA GLU A 263 -80.63 -98.08 -31.89
C GLU A 263 -81.86 -97.50 -32.63
N ALA A 264 -83.08 -97.88 -32.26
CA ALA A 264 -84.33 -97.35 -32.81
C ALA A 264 -84.63 -95.86 -32.51
N ALA A 265 -84.16 -95.29 -31.39
CA ALA A 265 -84.42 -93.86 -31.09
C ALA A 265 -83.34 -92.92 -31.68
N ILE A 266 -82.16 -93.44 -31.98
CA ILE A 266 -81.16 -92.71 -32.78
C ILE A 266 -81.71 -92.50 -34.21
N LEU A 267 -82.41 -93.51 -34.75
CA LEU A 267 -83.07 -93.40 -36.05
C LEU A 267 -84.21 -92.37 -36.04
N SER A 268 -85.01 -92.26 -34.97
CA SER A 268 -86.06 -91.23 -34.87
C SER A 268 -85.48 -89.82 -34.70
N LEU A 269 -84.35 -89.67 -34.00
CA LEU A 269 -83.68 -88.37 -33.84
C LEU A 269 -83.02 -87.91 -35.16
N VAL A 270 -82.47 -88.84 -35.95
CA VAL A 270 -81.99 -88.56 -37.31
C VAL A 270 -83.16 -88.19 -38.23
N LEU A 271 -84.32 -88.86 -38.11
CA LEU A 271 -85.56 -88.52 -38.82
C LEU A 271 -86.14 -87.16 -38.41
N ASP A 272 -85.98 -86.71 -37.17
CA ASP A 272 -86.39 -85.36 -36.70
C ASP A 272 -85.37 -84.25 -37.04
N ALA A 273 -84.09 -84.60 -37.19
CA ALA A 273 -83.05 -83.68 -37.64
C ALA A 273 -83.02 -83.52 -39.17
N LEU A 274 -83.49 -84.54 -39.91
CA LEU A 274 -83.58 -84.55 -41.38
C LEU A 274 -84.35 -83.35 -41.97
N PRO A 275 -85.49 -82.89 -41.42
CA PRO A 275 -86.19 -81.69 -41.88
C PRO A 275 -85.38 -80.40 -41.71
N LYS A 276 -84.54 -80.29 -40.65
CA LYS A 276 -83.71 -79.10 -40.42
C LYS A 276 -82.51 -79.06 -41.37
N ILE A 277 -81.91 -80.22 -41.65
CA ILE A 277 -80.85 -80.34 -42.66
C ILE A 277 -81.44 -80.13 -44.06
N ALA A 278 -82.62 -80.68 -44.36
CA ALA A 278 -83.34 -80.42 -45.60
C ALA A 278 -83.72 -78.94 -45.75
N ALA A 279 -84.10 -78.24 -44.67
CA ALA A 279 -84.39 -76.80 -44.70
C ALA A 279 -83.14 -75.96 -44.99
N GLU A 280 -81.98 -76.26 -44.39
CA GLU A 280 -80.70 -75.57 -44.69
C GLU A 280 -80.16 -75.89 -46.09
N VAL A 281 -80.36 -77.12 -46.60
CA VAL A 281 -79.94 -77.51 -47.96
C VAL A 281 -80.93 -76.99 -49.03
N ALA A 282 -82.21 -76.78 -48.70
CA ALA A 282 -83.21 -76.21 -49.61
C ALA A 282 -83.26 -74.68 -49.58
N ALA A 283 -82.78 -74.02 -48.52
CA ALA A 283 -82.73 -72.56 -48.43
C ALA A 283 -82.01 -71.86 -49.61
N PRO A 284 -80.94 -72.44 -50.23
CA PRO A 284 -80.34 -71.89 -51.44
C PRO A 284 -81.15 -72.16 -52.72
N LEU A 285 -81.88 -73.28 -52.81
CA LEU A 285 -82.70 -73.65 -53.99
C LEU A 285 -84.07 -72.95 -54.02
N ALA A 286 -84.62 -72.60 -52.86
CA ALA A 286 -85.85 -71.82 -52.75
C ALA A 286 -85.65 -70.31 -53.06
N LYS A 287 -84.40 -69.83 -53.09
CA LYS A 287 -84.03 -68.44 -53.38
C LYS A 287 -83.69 -68.14 -54.86
N THR A 288 -83.82 -69.11 -55.76
CA THR A 288 -83.73 -68.87 -57.22
C THR A 288 -85.14 -68.86 -57.82
N GLU A 289 -85.67 -67.66 -58.06
CA GLU A 289 -87.10 -67.40 -58.35
C GLU A 289 -87.51 -67.49 -59.84
N GLU A 290 -86.61 -67.72 -60.79
CA GLU A 290 -86.97 -67.80 -62.21
C GLU A 290 -85.88 -68.51 -63.03
N ILE A 291 -86.21 -69.58 -63.76
CA ILE A 291 -85.37 -70.14 -64.83
C ILE A 291 -86.07 -69.81 -66.15
N VAL A 292 -85.71 -68.67 -66.74
CA VAL A 292 -86.14 -68.28 -68.09
C VAL A 292 -85.07 -68.67 -69.09
N LEU A 293 -85.40 -69.58 -70.02
CA LEU A 293 -84.67 -69.71 -71.28
C LEU A 293 -85.06 -68.55 -72.21
N LEU A 294 -84.20 -67.55 -72.32
CA LEU A 294 -84.18 -66.61 -73.45
C LEU A 294 -83.05 -67.05 -74.39
N GLY A 295 -83.41 -67.38 -75.63
CA GLY A 295 -82.45 -67.79 -76.64
C GLY A 295 -81.42 -66.70 -76.96
N GLY A 296 -80.17 -67.14 -77.14
CA GLY A 296 -79.14 -66.44 -77.91
C GLY A 296 -78.10 -65.65 -77.10
N ASP A 297 -77.08 -66.32 -76.55
CA ASP A 297 -75.66 -66.22 -76.99
C ASP A 297 -74.69 -66.84 -75.94
N ASP A 298 -73.59 -67.40 -76.43
CA ASP A 298 -72.84 -68.54 -75.89
C ASP A 298 -71.81 -68.20 -74.78
N ARG A 299 -72.23 -67.80 -73.56
CA ARG A 299 -71.29 -67.60 -72.42
C ARG A 299 -71.73 -67.99 -70.98
N THR A 300 -72.89 -68.57 -70.74
CA THR A 300 -73.40 -68.79 -69.36
C THR A 300 -73.23 -70.22 -68.80
N THR A 301 -72.90 -71.20 -69.64
CA THR A 301 -72.71 -72.61 -69.25
C THR A 301 -71.42 -72.89 -68.47
N ALA A 302 -70.43 -72.00 -68.52
CA ALA A 302 -69.14 -72.20 -67.84
C ALA A 302 -69.13 -71.83 -66.34
N GLU A 303 -70.00 -70.91 -65.89
CA GLU A 303 -70.05 -70.49 -64.48
C GLU A 303 -70.83 -71.46 -63.60
N VAL A 304 -71.91 -72.06 -64.13
CA VAL A 304 -72.70 -73.06 -63.40
C VAL A 304 -71.90 -74.35 -63.16
N SER A 305 -71.05 -74.75 -64.11
CA SER A 305 -70.18 -75.92 -63.94
C SER A 305 -69.07 -75.72 -62.91
N ARG A 306 -68.73 -74.47 -62.54
CA ARG A 306 -67.69 -74.15 -61.56
C ARG A 306 -68.23 -74.08 -60.13
N LEU A 307 -69.47 -73.62 -59.95
CA LEU A 307 -70.14 -73.53 -58.64
C LEU A 307 -70.50 -74.92 -58.09
N VAL A 308 -70.95 -75.83 -58.95
CA VAL A 308 -71.31 -77.21 -58.58
C VAL A 308 -70.07 -78.04 -58.17
N GLY A 309 -68.87 -77.66 -58.65
CA GLY A 309 -67.61 -78.34 -58.30
C GLY A 309 -66.99 -77.92 -56.96
N GLN A 310 -67.40 -76.80 -56.36
CA GLN A 310 -66.79 -76.26 -55.12
C GLN A 310 -67.57 -76.59 -53.84
N ILE A 311 -68.78 -77.11 -53.96
CA ILE A 311 -69.63 -77.50 -52.82
C ILE A 311 -69.09 -78.75 -52.08
N PRO A 312 -68.55 -79.79 -52.75
CA PRO A 312 -68.10 -81.00 -52.05
C PRO A 312 -66.89 -80.80 -51.10
N PRO A 313 -65.83 -80.04 -51.43
CA PRO A 313 -64.69 -79.84 -50.52
C PRO A 313 -65.00 -78.98 -49.28
N ALA A 314 -65.89 -77.99 -49.41
CA ALA A 314 -66.22 -77.06 -48.33
C ALA A 314 -67.05 -77.70 -47.22
N MET A 315 -67.93 -78.64 -47.56
CA MET A 315 -68.71 -79.43 -46.60
C MET A 315 -67.85 -80.46 -45.86
N HIS A 316 -66.82 -81.01 -46.50
CA HIS A 316 -65.91 -81.97 -45.87
C HIS A 316 -65.01 -81.34 -44.80
N ALA A 317 -64.61 -80.07 -45.00
CA ALA A 317 -63.79 -79.31 -44.06
C ALA A 317 -64.54 -78.87 -42.77
N LEU A 318 -65.87 -78.78 -42.80
CA LEU A 318 -66.70 -78.30 -41.68
C LEU A 318 -67.35 -79.43 -40.86
N THR A 319 -67.56 -80.62 -41.42
CA THR A 319 -68.30 -81.71 -40.72
C THR A 319 -67.61 -83.07 -40.71
N GLY A 320 -66.51 -83.27 -41.46
CA GLY A 320 -65.68 -84.48 -41.39
C GLY A 320 -66.34 -85.78 -41.88
N VAL A 321 -67.49 -85.74 -42.55
CA VAL A 321 -68.21 -86.92 -43.07
C VAL A 321 -68.37 -86.84 -44.60
N ASP A 322 -68.21 -87.98 -45.28
CA ASP A 322 -68.14 -88.10 -46.75
C ASP A 322 -69.51 -88.55 -47.35
N VAL A 323 -70.26 -87.60 -47.90
CA VAL A 323 -71.67 -87.79 -48.31
C VAL A 323 -71.81 -88.68 -49.56
N SER A 324 -70.77 -88.78 -50.39
CA SER A 324 -70.76 -89.62 -51.61
C SER A 324 -70.88 -91.12 -51.34
N LYS A 325 -70.44 -91.61 -50.16
CA LYS A 325 -70.57 -93.03 -49.78
C LYS A 325 -71.98 -93.41 -49.31
N LEU A 326 -72.71 -92.46 -48.70
CA LEU A 326 -74.07 -92.70 -48.22
C LEU A 326 -75.06 -92.81 -49.39
N ILE A 327 -74.91 -91.97 -50.41
CA ILE A 327 -75.84 -91.94 -51.55
C ILE A 327 -75.76 -93.22 -52.40
N HIS A 328 -74.57 -93.85 -52.50
CA HIS A 328 -74.43 -95.13 -53.20
C HIS A 328 -75.07 -96.30 -52.45
N LEU A 329 -75.10 -96.26 -51.11
CA LEU A 329 -75.73 -97.30 -50.29
C LEU A 329 -77.26 -97.25 -50.40
N PHE A 330 -77.86 -96.05 -50.36
CA PHE A 330 -79.31 -95.87 -50.47
C PHE A 330 -79.88 -96.19 -51.86
N LYS A 331 -79.08 -96.08 -52.94
CA LYS A 331 -79.54 -96.33 -54.31
C LYS A 331 -79.63 -97.82 -54.66
N HIS A 332 -78.82 -98.65 -54.01
CA HIS A 332 -78.79 -100.11 -54.24
C HIS A 332 -79.96 -100.84 -53.55
N ASP A 333 -80.35 -100.39 -52.35
CA ASP A 333 -81.44 -101.01 -51.57
C ASP A 333 -82.84 -100.59 -52.05
N MET A 334 -83.01 -99.37 -52.56
CA MET A 334 -84.31 -98.91 -53.07
C MET A 334 -84.69 -99.51 -54.44
N LEU A 335 -83.71 -99.79 -55.33
CA LEU A 335 -83.99 -100.39 -56.65
C LEU A 335 -84.33 -101.89 -56.57
N ASN A 336 -83.81 -102.62 -55.57
CA ASN A 336 -84.14 -104.03 -55.38
C ASN A 336 -85.54 -104.25 -54.77
N CYS A 337 -86.01 -103.37 -53.87
CA CYS A 337 -87.37 -103.45 -53.34
C CYS A 337 -88.44 -103.14 -54.39
N ILE A 338 -88.23 -102.12 -55.25
CA ILE A 338 -89.24 -101.70 -56.25
C ILE A 338 -89.37 -102.72 -57.39
N HIS A 339 -88.28 -103.41 -57.79
CA HIS A 339 -88.34 -104.46 -58.81
C HIS A 339 -89.02 -105.75 -58.34
N GLN A 340 -88.93 -106.10 -57.06
CA GLN A 340 -89.52 -107.32 -56.49
C GLN A 340 -91.04 -107.18 -56.24
N GLU A 341 -91.51 -105.95 -56.03
CA GLU A 341 -92.94 -105.64 -55.82
C GLU A 341 -93.71 -105.48 -57.15
N GLN A 342 -93.05 -104.98 -58.22
CA GLN A 342 -93.60 -104.91 -59.57
C GLN A 342 -93.76 -106.29 -60.25
N PHE A 343 -92.85 -107.25 -60.00
CA PHE A 343 -92.97 -108.63 -60.52
C PHE A 343 -94.09 -109.44 -59.84
N ARG A 344 -94.46 -109.09 -58.60
CA ARG A 344 -95.51 -109.78 -57.82
C ARG A 344 -96.93 -109.34 -58.17
N LEU A 345 -97.10 -108.17 -58.77
CA LEU A 345 -98.40 -107.63 -59.20
C LEU A 345 -98.75 -108.04 -60.65
N ALA A 346 -97.75 -108.23 -61.52
CA ALA A 346 -97.97 -108.65 -62.92
C ALA A 346 -98.40 -110.13 -63.09
N SER A 347 -98.26 -110.99 -62.07
CA SER A 347 -98.72 -112.40 -62.11
C SER A 347 -100.12 -112.61 -61.49
N ARG A 348 -100.85 -111.54 -61.16
CA ARG A 348 -102.19 -111.60 -60.54
C ARG A 348 -103.32 -111.08 -61.45
N GLU A 349 -102.99 -110.58 -62.65
CA GLU A 349 -103.94 -110.17 -63.69
C GLU A 349 -103.90 -111.08 -64.94
N SER A 350 -103.46 -112.33 -64.78
CA SER A 350 -103.65 -113.44 -65.73
C SER A 350 -104.35 -114.62 -65.08
#